data_AF-A0A2S9YC61-F1
#
_entry.id   AF-A0A2S9YC61-F1
#
_cell.length_a   1.000
_cell.length_b   1.000
_cell.length_c   1.000
_cell.angle_alpha   90.00
_cell.angle_beta   90.00
_cell.angle_gamma   90.00
#
_symmetry.space_group_name_H-M   'P 1'
#
loop_
_entity.id
_entity.type
_entity.pdbx_description
1 polymer ?
#
loop_
_entity_poly.entity_id
_entity_poly.type
_entity_poly.pdbx_seq_one_letter_code
_entity_poly.pdbx_strand_id
1 'polypeptide(L)'
;MNSDTTDEEVAQMNWGDISLTGISWIEEGRDIVLHLLVPPTDRRLNVVCRWARKLRIELEFDVNSGYALSWDGEVKRGADGDWEVDLDFAGAGGVSLVCQDLDFRESPD
;
A
#
# COMPACT_ATOMS: atom_id res chain seq x y z
N MET A 1 -7.07 11.71 15.21
CA MET A 1 -5.62 11.91 15.39
C MET A 1 -5.01 11.66 14.02
N ASN A 2 -4.50 12.71 13.36
CA ASN A 2 -3.65 12.53 12.19
C ASN A 2 -2.28 12.16 12.73
N SER A 3 -1.87 10.91 12.52
CA SER A 3 -0.49 10.51 12.72
C SER A 3 0.21 10.79 11.41
N ASP A 4 1.00 11.86 11.34
CA ASP A 4 1.93 12.01 10.23
C ASP A 4 2.87 10.79 10.27
N THR A 5 2.81 9.97 9.24
CA THR A 5 3.67 8.80 9.10
C THR A 5 5.13 9.24 9.00
N THR A 6 6.00 8.65 9.80
CA THR A 6 7.43 8.94 9.79
C THR A 6 8.19 7.99 8.85
N ASP A 7 9.31 8.47 8.30
CA ASP A 7 10.22 7.63 7.49
C ASP A 7 10.74 6.41 8.26
N GLU A 8 10.90 6.54 9.59
CA GLU A 8 11.34 5.45 10.45
C GLU A 8 10.28 4.34 10.58
N GLU A 9 8.99 4.70 10.76
CA GLU A 9 7.90 3.73 10.79
C GLU A 9 7.79 2.96 9.47
N VAL A 10 7.93 3.66 8.34
CA VAL A 10 7.90 3.06 7.01
C VAL A 10 9.07 2.09 6.80
N ALA A 11 10.28 2.49 7.20
CA ALA A 11 11.49 1.68 7.06
C ALA A 11 11.50 0.43 7.93
N GLN A 12 10.74 0.42 9.03
CA GLN A 12 10.62 -0.74 9.92
C GLN A 12 9.60 -1.78 9.43
N MET A 13 8.72 -1.41 8.49
CA MET A 13 7.74 -2.35 7.94
C MET A 13 8.39 -3.29 6.92
N ASN A 14 8.08 -4.59 7.03
CA ASN A 14 8.32 -5.53 5.96
C ASN A 14 7.20 -5.38 4.93
N TRP A 15 7.52 -4.81 3.77
CA TRP A 15 6.62 -4.65 2.64
C TRP A 15 6.60 -5.89 1.73
N GLY A 16 7.50 -6.85 1.98
CA GLY A 16 7.34 -8.24 1.57
C GLY A 16 6.40 -8.98 2.53
N ASP A 17 5.77 -10.04 2.04
CA ASP A 17 4.84 -10.90 2.79
C ASP A 17 3.52 -10.23 3.25
N ILE A 18 3.18 -9.03 2.76
CA ILE A 18 1.88 -8.41 3.04
C ILE A 18 0.86 -8.81 1.98
N SER A 19 -0.39 -9.00 2.40
CA SER A 19 -1.46 -9.36 1.46
C SER A 19 -2.30 -8.13 1.11
N LEU A 20 -2.41 -7.82 -0.18
CA LEU A 20 -3.35 -6.83 -0.69
C LEU A 20 -4.75 -7.46 -0.75
N THR A 21 -5.66 -6.93 0.04
CA THR A 21 -7.04 -7.42 0.18
C THR A 21 -8.07 -6.55 -0.54
N GLY A 22 -7.69 -5.33 -0.92
CA GLY A 22 -8.56 -4.43 -1.65
C GLY A 22 -7.89 -3.11 -1.96
N ILE A 23 -8.47 -2.40 -2.92
CA ILE A 23 -8.11 -1.04 -3.31
C ILE A 23 -9.40 -0.23 -3.34
N SER A 24 -9.43 0.91 -2.66
CA SER A 24 -10.59 1.80 -2.64
C SER A 24 -10.21 3.22 -3.04
N TRP A 25 -11.13 3.89 -3.71
CA TRP A 25 -11.06 5.31 -4.01
C TRP A 25 -11.88 6.10 -2.99
N ILE A 26 -11.28 7.13 -2.40
CA ILE A 26 -11.96 8.04 -1.46
C ILE A 26 -11.80 9.50 -1.93
N GLU A 27 -12.49 10.43 -1.27
CA GLU A 27 -12.43 11.87 -1.58
C GLU A 27 -12.64 12.14 -3.09
N GLU A 28 -13.77 11.66 -3.62
CA GLU A 28 -14.15 11.80 -5.03
C GLU A 28 -13.15 11.18 -6.04
N GLY A 29 -12.37 10.19 -5.59
CA GLY A 29 -11.39 9.50 -6.42
C GLY A 29 -10.03 10.18 -6.47
N ARG A 30 -9.80 11.19 -5.65
CA ARG A 30 -8.49 11.84 -5.53
C ARG A 30 -7.48 11.00 -4.75
N ASP A 31 -7.96 10.32 -3.71
CA ASP A 31 -7.12 9.61 -2.76
C ASP A 31 -7.37 8.09 -2.88
N ILE A 32 -6.32 7.31 -2.67
CA ILE A 32 -6.35 5.84 -2.76
C ILE A 32 -6.13 5.25 -1.39
N VAL A 33 -6.88 4.20 -1.07
CA VAL A 33 -6.64 3.35 0.11
C VAL A 33 -6.24 1.97 -0.35
N LEU A 34 -5.05 1.52 0.05
CA LEU A 34 -4.65 0.12 -0.04
C LEU A 34 -5.06 -0.59 1.25
N HIS A 35 -5.83 -1.66 1.13
CA HIS A 35 -6.26 -2.48 2.26
C HIS A 35 -5.34 -3.69 2.37
N LEU A 36 -4.52 -3.72 3.42
CA LEU A 36 -3.47 -4.71 3.61
C LEU A 36 -3.76 -5.61 4.82
N LEU A 37 -3.36 -6.87 4.73
CA LEU A 37 -3.15 -7.74 5.90
C LEU A 37 -1.66 -7.91 6.14
N VAL A 38 -1.25 -7.60 7.37
CA VAL A 38 0.16 -7.63 7.77
C VAL A 38 0.39 -8.85 8.68
N PRO A 39 1.23 -9.83 8.28
CA PRO A 39 1.60 -10.94 9.15
C PRO A 39 2.49 -10.46 10.32
N PRO A 40 2.64 -11.28 11.38
CA PRO A 40 2.07 -12.60 11.58
C PRO A 40 0.67 -12.58 12.24
N THR A 41 0.17 -11.41 12.62
CA THR A 41 -1.10 -11.28 13.35
C THR A 41 -2.31 -11.08 12.44
N ASP A 42 -2.12 -11.07 11.12
CA ASP A 42 -3.10 -10.69 10.11
C ASP A 42 -3.79 -9.36 10.45
N ARG A 43 -2.99 -8.41 10.96
CA ARG A 43 -3.50 -7.08 11.32
C ARG A 43 -3.93 -6.36 10.05
N ARG A 44 -5.16 -5.83 10.04
CA ARG A 44 -5.68 -5.00 8.96
C ARG A 44 -5.08 -3.60 9.02
N LEU A 45 -4.35 -3.23 7.97
CA LEU A 45 -3.74 -1.93 7.80
C LEU A 45 -4.27 -1.26 6.54
N ASN A 46 -4.79 -0.05 6.68
CA ASN A 46 -5.14 0.81 5.58
C ASN A 46 -4.01 1.80 5.33
N VAL A 47 -3.44 1.77 4.14
CA VAL A 47 -2.47 2.76 3.67
C VAL A 47 -3.21 3.78 2.82
N VAL A 48 -3.33 5.01 3.32
CA VAL A 48 -4.03 6.09 2.63
C VAL A 48 -3.01 6.96 1.91
N CYS A 49 -3.05 6.89 0.59
CA CYS A 49 -2.30 7.77 -0.31
C CYS A 49 -3.17 8.98 -0.65
N ARG A 50 -2.75 10.16 -0.18
CA ARG A 50 -3.39 11.44 -0.49
C ARG A 50 -2.80 12.05 -1.75
N TRP A 51 -3.67 12.59 -2.61
CA TRP A 51 -3.29 13.17 -3.90
C TRP A 51 -2.52 12.19 -4.77
N ALA A 52 -3.10 11.00 -4.96
CA ALA A 52 -2.44 9.91 -5.67
C ALA A 52 -2.14 10.28 -7.13
N ARG A 53 -0.92 10.02 -7.57
CA ARG A 53 -0.45 10.25 -8.94
C ARG A 53 0.42 9.09 -9.42
N LYS A 54 0.64 9.03 -10.74
CA LYS A 54 1.43 7.96 -11.40
C LYS A 54 0.95 6.54 -11.03
N LEU A 55 -0.36 6.36 -10.80
CA LEU A 55 -0.92 5.07 -10.45
C LEU A 55 -0.73 4.05 -11.57
N ARG A 56 -0.21 2.89 -11.21
CA ARG A 56 -0.17 1.69 -12.03
C ARG A 56 -0.70 0.52 -11.19
N ILE A 57 -1.76 -0.13 -11.68
CA ILE A 57 -2.30 -1.35 -11.07
C ILE A 57 -2.35 -2.38 -12.18
N GLU A 58 -1.52 -3.42 -12.06
CA GLU A 58 -1.48 -4.54 -12.99
C GLU A 58 -1.61 -5.79 -12.15
N LEU A 59 -2.83 -6.31 -11.98
CA LEU A 59 -3.09 -7.47 -11.11
C LEU A 59 -3.72 -8.61 -11.91
N GLU A 60 -3.12 -9.79 -11.81
CA GLU A 60 -3.62 -11.03 -12.41
C GLU A 60 -4.15 -11.96 -11.32
N PHE A 61 -5.46 -11.88 -11.05
CA PHE A 61 -6.11 -12.64 -9.97
C PHE A 61 -6.23 -14.14 -10.26
N ASP A 62 -6.20 -14.57 -11.52
CA ASP A 62 -6.26 -15.99 -11.87
C ASP A 62 -5.01 -16.76 -11.42
N VAL A 63 -3.90 -16.05 -11.16
CA VAL A 63 -2.61 -16.62 -10.71
C VAL A 63 -2.58 -16.81 -9.19
N ASN A 64 -3.44 -16.12 -8.43
CA ASN A 64 -3.52 -16.19 -6.97
C ASN A 64 -4.97 -16.48 -6.50
N SER A 65 -5.25 -17.71 -6.07
CA SER A 65 -6.52 -18.05 -5.43
C SER A 65 -6.55 -17.51 -3.99
N GLY A 66 -6.84 -16.23 -3.82
CA GLY A 66 -6.87 -15.57 -2.51
C GLY A 66 -6.55 -14.07 -2.57
N TYR A 67 -5.87 -13.56 -1.55
CA TYR A 67 -5.30 -12.21 -1.57
C TYR A 67 -3.95 -12.22 -2.28
N ALA A 68 -3.60 -11.13 -2.96
CA ALA A 68 -2.31 -11.01 -3.61
C ALA A 68 -1.22 -10.79 -2.53
N LEU A 69 -0.38 -11.81 -2.32
CA LEU A 69 0.75 -11.75 -1.39
C LEU A 69 1.94 -11.07 -2.06
N SER A 70 2.47 -10.02 -1.45
CA SER A 70 3.65 -9.34 -1.97
C SER A 70 4.88 -10.23 -1.81
N TRP A 71 5.60 -10.42 -2.91
CA TRP A 71 6.92 -11.02 -2.92
C TRP A 71 7.97 -10.01 -2.45
N ASP A 72 7.83 -8.77 -2.90
CA ASP A 72 8.69 -7.65 -2.54
C ASP A 72 7.86 -6.38 -2.47
N GLY A 73 8.39 -5.37 -1.79
CA GLY A 73 7.75 -4.07 -1.72
C GLY A 73 8.69 -3.01 -1.17
N GLU A 74 8.47 -1.78 -1.60
CA GLU A 74 9.21 -0.62 -1.15
C GLU A 74 8.25 0.54 -0.94
N VAL A 75 8.37 1.20 0.22
CA VAL A 75 7.73 2.49 0.45
C VAL A 75 8.82 3.44 0.93
N LYS A 76 8.96 4.59 0.25
CA LYS A 76 10.04 5.55 0.52
C LYS A 76 9.67 6.97 0.16
N ARG A 77 10.45 7.93 0.66
CA ARG A 77 10.44 9.30 0.15
C ARG A 77 11.23 9.38 -1.16
N GLY A 78 10.61 9.89 -2.21
CA GLY A 78 11.24 10.27 -3.46
C GLY A 78 12.03 11.58 -3.35
N ALA A 79 12.74 11.95 -4.42
CA ALA A 79 13.63 13.12 -4.44
C ALA A 79 12.90 14.46 -4.19
N ASP A 80 11.63 14.55 -4.60
CA ASP A 80 10.79 15.74 -4.43
C ASP A 80 10.10 15.80 -3.05
N GLY A 81 10.37 14.82 -2.18
CA GLY A 81 9.73 14.68 -0.89
C GLY A 81 8.39 13.97 -0.94
N ASP A 82 7.90 13.54 -2.10
CA ASP A 82 6.68 12.72 -2.19
C ASP A 82 6.93 11.28 -1.71
N TRP A 83 5.88 10.55 -1.35
CA TRP A 83 5.95 9.13 -1.05
C TRP A 83 5.81 8.30 -2.32
N GLU A 84 6.70 7.34 -2.52
CA GLU A 84 6.62 6.32 -3.56
C GLU A 84 6.27 4.99 -2.90
N VAL A 85 5.23 4.32 -3.39
CA VAL A 85 4.76 3.01 -2.93
C VAL A 85 4.82 2.06 -4.12
N ASP A 86 5.59 0.99 -3.99
CA ASP A 86 5.75 -0.08 -4.99
C ASP A 86 5.57 -1.43 -4.31
N LEU A 87 4.56 -2.21 -4.73
CA LEU A 87 4.30 -3.57 -4.25
C LEU A 87 4.35 -4.54 -5.43
N ASP A 88 5.23 -5.53 -5.36
CA ASP A 88 5.39 -6.60 -6.34
C ASP A 88 4.75 -7.89 -5.82
N PHE A 89 3.76 -8.41 -6.53
CA PHE A 89 3.04 -9.66 -6.25
C PHE A 89 3.53 -10.81 -7.13
N ALA A 90 4.77 -10.73 -7.63
CA ALA A 90 5.43 -11.67 -8.52
C ALA A 90 4.59 -11.98 -9.76
N GLY A 91 4.21 -13.25 -9.96
CA GLY A 91 3.40 -13.67 -11.11
C GLY A 91 1.99 -13.05 -11.15
N ALA A 92 1.51 -12.47 -10.04
CA ALA A 92 0.22 -11.79 -9.98
C ALA A 92 0.30 -10.28 -10.32
N GLY A 93 1.48 -9.76 -10.68
CA GLY A 93 1.69 -8.38 -11.12
C GLY A 93 2.06 -7.43 -9.97
N GLY A 94 1.65 -6.16 -10.04
CA GLY A 94 2.13 -5.11 -9.13
C GLY A 94 1.19 -3.92 -8.97
N VAL A 95 1.39 -3.19 -7.87
CA VAL A 95 0.76 -1.88 -7.60
C VAL A 95 1.86 -0.86 -7.35
N SER A 96 1.85 0.23 -8.12
CA SER A 96 2.70 1.38 -7.84
C SER A 96 1.97 2.70 -7.90
N LEU A 97 2.34 3.63 -7.02
CA LEU A 97 1.74 4.95 -6.94
C LEU A 97 2.63 5.92 -6.17
N VAL A 98 2.42 7.20 -6.44
CA VAL A 98 3.08 8.31 -5.72
C VAL A 98 2.03 9.12 -4.97
N CYS A 99 2.33 9.44 -3.70
CA CYS A 99 1.49 10.23 -2.80
C CYS A 99 2.18 11.54 -2.44
N GLN A 100 1.40 12.60 -2.24
CA GLN A 100 1.92 13.76 -1.52
C GLN A 100 2.06 13.44 -0.02
N ASP A 101 1.00 12.85 0.56
CA ASP A 101 0.96 12.42 1.95
C ASP A 101 0.55 10.94 2.06
N LEU A 102 1.09 10.26 3.07
CA LEU A 102 0.84 8.85 3.37
C LEU A 102 0.39 8.72 4.83
N ASP A 103 -0.81 8.19 5.04
CA ASP A 103 -1.32 7.87 6.39
C ASP A 103 -1.45 6.36 6.59
N PHE A 104 -1.12 5.88 7.79
CA PHE A 104 -1.46 4.54 8.24
C PHE A 104 -2.67 4.56 9.18
N ARG A 105 -3.66 3.70 8.91
CA ARG A 105 -4.84 3.55 9.75
C ARG A 105 -5.10 2.08 10.02
N GLU A 106 -5.21 1.71 11.28
CA GLU A 106 -5.74 0.40 11.63
C GLU A 106 -7.21 0.34 11.24
N SER A 107 -7.60 -0.75 10.57
CA SER A 107 -9.00 -1.03 10.31
C SER A 107 -9.56 -1.82 11.49
N PRO A 108 -10.70 -1.43 12.09
CA PRO A 108 -11.39 -2.29 13.03
C PRO A 108 -11.84 -3.59 12.35
N ASP A 109 -11.94 -4.66 13.13
CA ASP A 109 -12.48 -5.97 12.75
C ASP A 109 -14.00 -5.91 12.46
#